data_AF-A0A0F2SHS3-F1
#
_entry.id   AF-A0A0F2SHS3-F1
#
_cell.length_a   1.000
_cell.length_b   1.000
_cell.length_c   1.000
_cell.angle_alpha   90.00
_cell.angle_beta   90.00
_cell.angle_gamma   90.00
#
_symmetry.space_group_name_H-M   'P 1'
#
loop_
_entity.id
_entity.type
_entity.pdbx_description
1 polymer ?
#
loop_
_entity_poly.entity_id
_entity_poly.type
_entity_poly.pdbx_seq_one_letter_code
_entity_poly.pdbx_strand_id
1 'polypeptide(L)'
;TKEYLSHLIPEGGYTQVPRLHRQGVLVVGDTAMLMNSLNREGSNLAMISGKIAGEVAAQAIKTGDVSDQAMTVYETRLRDSFVLKDLHHYRHMGKFFEDNTHLLKVYPKLFSQAVKMYLTADGTPKKERQKEIIKMAFEKRSKGGLIKDIYGAWRALL
;
A
#
# COMPACT_ATOMS: atom_id res chain seq x y z
N THR A 1 18.24 2.79 26.51
CA THR A 1 19.24 2.57 25.44
C THR A 1 18.63 3.07 24.15
N LYS A 2 19.38 3.73 23.25
CA LYS A 2 18.87 4.17 21.94
C LYS A 2 19.44 3.23 20.87
N GLU A 3 18.62 2.84 19.90
CA GLU A 3 18.99 1.95 18.80
C GLU A 3 18.79 2.65 17.45
N TYR A 4 19.62 2.26 16.47
CA TYR A 4 19.55 2.73 15.09
C TYR A 4 19.45 1.52 14.17
N LEU A 5 18.38 1.44 13.38
CA LEU A 5 18.09 0.31 12.50
C LEU A 5 17.81 0.78 11.07
N SER A 6 18.15 -0.07 10.12
CA SER A 6 17.76 0.03 8.72
C SER A 6 17.25 -1.32 8.24
N HIS A 7 16.14 -1.32 7.51
CA HIS A 7 15.59 -2.54 6.92
C HIS A 7 14.97 -2.24 5.55
N LEU A 8 14.80 -3.27 4.74
CA LEU A 8 14.15 -3.17 3.45
C LEU A 8 12.65 -3.47 3.60
N ILE A 9 11.87 -2.81 2.77
CA ILE A 9 10.42 -2.94 2.71
C ILE A 9 10.12 -3.46 1.29
N PRO A 10 9.63 -4.70 1.10
CA PRO A 10 9.25 -5.21 -0.22
C PRO A 10 8.02 -4.46 -0.79
N GLU A 11 8.24 -3.53 -1.71
CA GLU A 11 7.17 -2.73 -2.34
C GLU A 11 6.73 -3.25 -3.72
N GLY A 12 7.22 -4.43 -4.12
CA GLY A 12 6.85 -5.04 -5.41
C GLY A 12 5.35 -5.38 -5.53
N GLY A 13 4.66 -5.59 -4.40
CA GLY A 13 3.23 -5.83 -4.33
C GLY A 13 2.77 -7.08 -5.11
N TYR A 14 1.49 -7.10 -5.48
CA TYR A 14 0.85 -8.25 -6.13
C TYR A 14 1.56 -8.74 -7.40
N THR A 15 2.14 -7.84 -8.19
CA THR A 15 2.76 -8.17 -9.48
C THR A 15 4.12 -8.85 -9.35
N GLN A 16 4.75 -8.77 -8.18
CA GLN A 16 6.07 -9.35 -7.89
C GLN A 16 5.98 -10.52 -6.91
N VAL A 17 4.78 -10.98 -6.55
CA VAL A 17 4.61 -12.17 -5.70
C VAL A 17 5.24 -13.37 -6.43
N PRO A 18 6.26 -14.02 -5.85
CA PRO A 18 6.93 -15.15 -6.47
C PRO A 18 6.05 -16.40 -6.36
N ARG A 19 6.56 -17.53 -6.88
CA ARG A 19 5.92 -18.82 -6.64
C ARG A 19 5.89 -19.10 -5.13
N LEU A 20 4.69 -19.27 -4.58
CA LEU A 20 4.45 -19.37 -3.13
C LEU A 20 4.78 -20.74 -2.53
N HIS A 21 4.94 -21.77 -3.37
CA HIS A 21 5.25 -23.11 -2.92
C HIS A 21 6.07 -23.91 -3.94
N ARG A 22 6.74 -24.94 -3.43
CA ARG A 22 7.29 -26.07 -4.18
C ARG A 22 7.10 -27.36 -3.36
N GLN A 23 7.47 -28.52 -3.91
CA GLN A 23 7.53 -29.76 -3.14
C GLN A 23 8.29 -29.56 -1.81
N GLY A 24 7.59 -29.74 -0.68
CA GLY A 24 8.12 -29.57 0.67
C GLY A 24 8.51 -28.15 1.08
N VAL A 25 8.17 -27.12 0.29
CA VAL A 25 8.59 -25.74 0.54
C VAL A 25 7.40 -24.78 0.43
N LEU A 26 7.24 -23.90 1.42
CA LEU A 26 6.25 -22.82 1.43
C LEU A 26 6.97 -21.48 1.68
N VAL A 27 6.54 -20.43 0.99
CA VAL A 27 7.12 -19.08 1.09
C VAL A 27 6.11 -18.14 1.75
N VAL A 28 6.53 -17.44 2.80
CA VAL A 28 5.65 -16.60 3.65
C VAL A 28 6.25 -15.21 3.88
N GLY A 29 5.41 -14.28 4.35
CA GLY A 29 5.80 -12.92 4.73
C GLY A 29 6.54 -12.14 3.63
N ASP A 30 7.54 -11.36 4.04
CA ASP A 30 8.31 -10.48 3.16
C ASP A 30 9.06 -11.23 2.05
N THR A 31 9.48 -12.49 2.30
CA THR A 31 10.09 -13.36 1.28
C THR A 31 9.13 -13.65 0.12
N ALA A 32 7.82 -13.65 0.40
CA ALA A 32 6.76 -13.81 -0.61
C ALA A 32 6.23 -12.45 -1.14
N MET A 33 6.92 -11.33 -0.86
CA MET A 33 6.47 -9.97 -1.20
C MET A 33 5.10 -9.62 -0.60
N LEU A 34 4.73 -10.23 0.53
CA LEU A 34 3.42 -10.04 1.15
C LEU A 34 3.41 -8.84 2.08
N MET A 35 3.40 -7.65 1.50
CA MET A 35 3.31 -6.40 2.26
C MET A 35 2.55 -5.32 1.50
N ASN A 36 1.73 -4.59 2.22
CA ASN A 36 1.06 -3.39 1.74
C ASN A 36 1.69 -2.15 2.40
N SER A 37 2.62 -1.51 1.69
CA SER A 37 3.36 -0.34 2.18
C SER A 37 2.47 0.88 2.40
N LEU A 38 1.38 1.02 1.64
CA LEU A 38 0.47 2.16 1.73
C LEU A 38 -0.33 2.15 3.03
N ASN A 39 -0.82 0.97 3.43
CA ASN A 39 -1.56 0.81 4.66
C ASN A 39 -0.66 0.54 5.87
N ARG A 40 0.66 0.38 5.65
CA ARG A 40 1.65 -0.04 6.66
C ARG A 40 1.30 -1.40 7.25
N GLU A 41 0.85 -2.30 6.39
CA GLU A 41 0.41 -3.64 6.73
C GLU A 41 1.44 -4.66 6.19
N GLY A 42 2.34 -5.10 7.06
CA GLY A 42 3.31 -6.16 6.76
C GLY A 42 3.21 -7.29 7.78
N SER A 43 3.28 -6.96 9.07
CA SER A 43 3.23 -7.97 10.14
C SER A 43 1.92 -8.79 10.14
N ASN A 44 0.78 -8.17 9.84
CA ASN A 44 -0.49 -8.89 9.71
C ASN A 44 -0.48 -9.89 8.54
N LEU A 45 0.01 -9.49 7.37
CA LEU A 45 0.15 -10.36 6.19
C LEU A 45 1.15 -11.50 6.45
N ALA A 46 2.27 -11.19 7.11
CA ALA A 46 3.29 -12.17 7.51
C ALA A 46 2.74 -13.19 8.51
N MET A 47 2.02 -12.76 9.55
CA MET A 47 1.41 -13.67 10.52
C MET A 47 0.37 -14.59 9.88
N ILE A 48 -0.49 -14.06 9.00
CA ILE A 48 -1.55 -14.84 8.37
C ILE A 48 -0.98 -15.81 7.34
N SER A 49 -0.04 -15.38 6.51
CA SER A 49 0.66 -16.29 5.60
C SER A 49 1.40 -17.40 6.36
N GLY A 50 2.08 -17.06 7.46
CA GLY A 50 2.72 -18.04 8.34
C GLY A 50 1.74 -19.03 8.96
N LYS A 51 0.59 -18.57 9.46
CA LYS A 51 -0.47 -19.42 10.01
C LYS A 51 -0.99 -20.40 8.97
N ILE A 52 -1.36 -19.92 7.78
CA ILE A 52 -1.90 -20.78 6.71
C ILE A 52 -0.84 -21.79 6.27
N ALA A 53 0.41 -21.35 6.09
CA ALA A 53 1.50 -22.24 5.72
C ALA A 53 1.75 -23.32 6.79
N GLY A 54 1.71 -22.96 8.08
CA GLY A 54 1.85 -23.89 9.18
C GLY A 54 0.74 -24.95 9.22
N GLU A 55 -0.52 -24.55 8.99
CA GLU A 55 -1.65 -25.48 8.88
C GLU A 55 -1.49 -26.46 7.70
N VAL A 56 -1.05 -25.95 6.54
CA VAL A 56 -0.81 -26.77 5.34
C VAL A 56 0.37 -27.73 5.57
N ALA A 57 1.46 -27.27 6.18
CA ALA A 57 2.61 -28.09 6.51
C ALA A 57 2.25 -29.20 7.51
N ALA A 58 1.47 -28.88 8.56
CA ALA A 58 1.01 -29.87 9.53
C ALA A 58 0.14 -30.96 8.87
N GLN A 59 -0.75 -30.56 7.95
CA GLN A 59 -1.57 -31.49 7.18
C GLN A 59 -0.71 -32.39 6.29
N ALA A 60 0.26 -31.83 5.58
CA ALA A 60 1.16 -32.57 4.69
C ALA A 60 2.05 -33.58 5.43
N ILE A 61 2.58 -33.19 6.59
CA ILE A 61 3.35 -34.09 7.46
C ILE A 61 2.46 -35.24 7.94
N LYS A 62 1.21 -34.95 8.33
CA LYS A 62 0.26 -35.96 8.80
C LYS A 62 -0.12 -36.96 7.70
N THR A 63 -0.27 -36.51 6.46
CA THR A 63 -0.63 -37.39 5.32
C THR A 63 0.57 -38.04 4.65
N GLY A 64 1.79 -37.55 4.93
CA GLY A 64 3.01 -37.97 4.25
C GLY A 64 3.15 -37.43 2.81
N ASP A 65 2.27 -36.51 2.39
CA ASP A 65 2.26 -35.95 1.04
C ASP A 65 2.77 -34.50 1.06
N VAL A 66 4.04 -34.34 0.70
CA VAL A 66 4.72 -33.05 0.53
C VAL A 66 4.92 -32.68 -0.94
N SER A 67 4.19 -33.33 -1.86
CA SER A 67 4.28 -33.07 -3.29
C SER A 67 3.97 -31.61 -3.63
N ASP A 68 4.44 -31.13 -4.80
CA ASP A 68 4.10 -29.79 -5.30
C ASP A 68 2.58 -29.58 -5.36
N GLN A 69 1.84 -30.64 -5.73
CA GLN A 69 0.38 -30.65 -5.79
C GLN A 69 -0.25 -30.46 -4.41
N ALA A 70 0.22 -31.17 -3.38
CA ALA A 70 -0.29 -31.01 -2.02
C ALA A 70 -0.07 -29.58 -1.49
N MET A 71 1.04 -28.95 -1.88
CA MET A 71 1.39 -27.60 -1.42
C MET A 71 0.57 -26.49 -2.09
N THR A 72 -0.10 -26.76 -3.22
CA THR A 72 -1.01 -25.79 -3.88
C THR A 72 -2.12 -25.28 -2.96
N VAL A 73 -2.51 -26.07 -1.95
CA VAL A 73 -3.54 -25.70 -0.96
C VAL A 73 -3.16 -24.41 -0.23
N TYR A 74 -1.86 -24.16 0.00
CA TYR A 74 -1.40 -22.90 0.60
C TYR A 74 -1.73 -21.70 -0.28
N GLU A 75 -1.39 -21.76 -1.58
CA GLU A 75 -1.67 -20.67 -2.51
C GLU A 75 -3.18 -20.42 -2.65
N THR A 76 -3.99 -21.48 -2.74
CA THR A 76 -5.45 -21.35 -2.79
C THR A 76 -5.99 -20.65 -1.54
N ARG A 77 -5.61 -21.12 -0.34
CA ARG A 77 -6.06 -20.50 0.93
C ARG A 77 -5.59 -19.06 1.06
N LEU A 78 -4.38 -18.75 0.59
CA LEU A 78 -3.85 -17.39 0.63
C LEU A 78 -4.61 -16.46 -0.33
N ARG A 79 -5.00 -16.95 -1.52
CA ARG A 79 -5.85 -16.22 -2.49
C ARG A 79 -7.25 -15.96 -1.94
N ASP A 80 -7.79 -16.90 -1.18
CA ASP A 80 -9.10 -16.75 -0.54
C ASP A 80 -9.07 -15.82 0.69
N SER A 81 -7.89 -15.64 1.30
CA SER A 81 -7.67 -14.73 2.42
C SER A 81 -7.63 -13.26 1.99
N PHE A 82 -7.65 -12.35 2.97
CA PHE A 82 -7.50 -10.91 2.71
C PHE A 82 -6.11 -10.54 2.16
N VAL A 83 -5.08 -11.36 2.43
CA VAL A 83 -3.68 -11.04 2.08
C VAL A 83 -3.51 -10.72 0.60
N LEU A 84 -3.90 -11.65 -0.29
CA LEU A 84 -3.76 -11.42 -1.72
C LEU A 84 -4.84 -10.52 -2.30
N LYS A 85 -6.02 -10.44 -1.67
CA LYS A 85 -7.09 -9.51 -2.07
C LYS A 85 -6.67 -8.06 -1.87
N ASP A 86 -6.06 -7.74 -0.75
CA ASP A 86 -5.59 -6.40 -0.42
C ASP A 86 -4.40 -6.01 -1.31
N LEU A 87 -3.43 -6.92 -1.48
CA LEU A 87 -2.32 -6.71 -2.42
C LEU A 87 -2.83 -6.45 -3.84
N HIS A 88 -3.84 -7.19 -4.30
CA HIS A 88 -4.46 -6.97 -5.60
C HIS A 88 -5.16 -5.62 -5.69
N HIS A 89 -5.90 -5.21 -4.66
CA HIS A 89 -6.60 -3.92 -4.63
C HIS A 89 -5.63 -2.75 -4.78
N TYR A 90 -4.49 -2.77 -4.07
CA TYR A 90 -3.51 -1.67 -4.09
C TYR A 90 -2.42 -1.80 -5.16
N ARG A 91 -2.51 -2.76 -6.09
CA ARG A 91 -1.44 -3.13 -7.04
C ARG A 91 -0.92 -1.97 -7.92
N HIS A 92 -1.74 -0.95 -8.18
CA HIS A 92 -1.38 0.19 -9.04
C HIS A 92 -0.95 1.43 -8.27
N MET A 93 -1.18 1.46 -6.96
CA MET A 93 -1.01 2.67 -6.18
C MET A 93 0.46 3.05 -5.97
N GLY A 94 1.35 2.08 -5.74
CA GLY A 94 2.79 2.34 -5.63
C GLY A 94 3.33 3.06 -6.87
N LYS A 95 3.10 2.46 -8.04
CA LYS A 95 3.48 3.05 -9.33
C LYS A 95 2.82 4.41 -9.58
N PHE A 96 1.56 4.59 -9.18
CA PHE A 96 0.89 5.89 -9.30
C PHE A 96 1.62 6.98 -8.51
N PHE A 97 2.09 6.70 -7.29
CA PHE A 97 2.86 7.68 -6.51
C PHE A 97 4.26 7.93 -7.08
N GLU A 98 4.92 6.89 -7.61
CA GLU A 98 6.21 7.02 -8.31
C GLU A 98 6.10 7.93 -9.54
N ASP A 99 5.08 7.69 -10.38
CA ASP A 99 4.82 8.47 -11.60
C ASP A 99 4.36 9.91 -11.28
N ASN A 100 3.82 10.14 -10.08
CA ASN A 100 3.20 11.41 -9.67
C ASN A 100 3.83 11.99 -8.38
N THR A 101 5.17 12.12 -8.35
CA THR A 101 5.92 12.62 -7.17
C THR A 101 5.47 13.99 -6.65
N HIS A 102 4.79 14.81 -7.47
CA HIS A 102 4.20 16.08 -7.04
C HIS A 102 3.10 15.90 -5.98
N LEU A 103 2.44 14.74 -5.94
CA LEU A 103 1.42 14.43 -4.94
C LEU A 103 1.99 14.55 -3.51
N LEU A 104 3.19 14.02 -3.29
CA LEU A 104 3.86 14.01 -1.99
C LEU A 104 4.59 15.33 -1.67
N LYS A 105 4.84 16.18 -2.67
CA LYS A 105 5.57 17.45 -2.49
C LYS A 105 4.66 18.68 -2.41
N VAL A 106 3.68 18.76 -3.30
CA VAL A 106 2.85 19.96 -3.51
C VAL A 106 1.66 19.96 -2.56
N TYR A 107 0.92 18.85 -2.46
CA TYR A 107 -0.33 18.81 -1.69
C TYR A 107 -0.12 18.95 -0.18
N PRO A 108 0.87 18.31 0.48
CA PRO A 108 1.09 18.51 1.92
C PRO A 108 1.44 19.96 2.25
N LYS A 109 2.28 20.60 1.42
CA LYS A 109 2.63 22.02 1.58
C LYS A 109 1.43 22.92 1.36
N LEU A 110 0.64 22.66 0.32
CA LEU A 110 -0.56 23.42 0.02
C LEU A 110 -1.59 23.29 1.16
N PHE A 111 -1.83 22.07 1.64
CA PHE A 111 -2.74 21.80 2.74
C PHE A 111 -2.30 22.50 4.03
N SER A 112 -1.02 22.37 4.40
CA SER A 112 -0.46 23.04 5.58
C SER A 112 -0.61 24.56 5.49
N GLN A 113 -0.34 25.16 4.33
CA GLN A 113 -0.50 26.61 4.11
C GLN A 113 -1.97 27.03 4.15
N ALA A 114 -2.87 26.27 3.53
CA ALA A 114 -4.30 26.52 3.53
C ALA A 114 -4.88 26.47 4.96
N VAL A 115 -4.54 25.44 5.73
CA VAL A 115 -4.95 25.31 7.14
C VAL A 115 -4.40 26.45 7.98
N LYS A 116 -3.13 26.82 7.80
CA LYS A 116 -2.52 27.97 8.49
C LYS A 116 -3.29 29.26 8.20
N MET A 117 -3.58 29.57 6.94
CA MET A 117 -4.33 30.77 6.56
C MET A 117 -5.76 30.74 7.08
N TYR A 118 -6.41 29.58 7.08
CA TYR A 118 -7.77 29.43 7.56
C TYR A 118 -7.90 29.68 9.07
N LEU A 119 -6.94 29.18 9.85
CA LEU A 119 -6.91 29.27 11.30
C LEU A 119 -6.29 30.57 11.83
N THR A 120 -5.57 31.34 11.00
CA THR A 120 -5.00 32.63 11.42
C THR A 120 -6.11 33.67 11.58
N ALA A 121 -6.15 34.33 12.74
CA ALA A 121 -7.08 35.41 13.03
C ALA A 121 -6.36 36.75 12.90
N ASP A 122 -6.47 37.40 11.74
CA ASP A 122 -5.83 38.69 11.43
C ASP A 122 -6.83 39.74 10.91
N GLY A 123 -8.11 39.57 11.24
CA GLY A 123 -9.17 40.53 10.88
C GLY A 123 -9.62 40.50 9.42
N THR A 124 -9.01 39.66 8.58
CA THR A 124 -9.43 39.49 7.19
C THR A 124 -10.81 38.83 7.08
N PRO A 125 -11.70 39.34 6.22
CA PRO A 125 -12.99 38.70 5.95
C PRO A 125 -12.82 37.26 5.46
N LYS A 126 -13.62 36.33 6.00
CA LYS A 126 -13.52 34.89 5.66
C LYS A 126 -13.68 34.60 4.17
N LYS A 127 -14.51 35.37 3.46
CA LYS A 127 -14.71 35.26 2.00
C LYS A 127 -13.44 35.60 1.21
N GLU A 128 -12.66 36.58 1.67
CA GLU A 128 -11.39 36.95 1.04
C GLU A 128 -10.34 35.88 1.30
N ARG A 129 -10.26 35.37 2.53
CA ARG A 129 -9.39 34.23 2.87
C ARG A 129 -9.63 33.00 2.02
N GLN A 130 -10.89 32.64 1.79
CA GLN A 130 -11.24 31.53 0.92
C GLN A 130 -10.76 31.75 -0.52
N LYS A 131 -10.90 32.98 -1.06
CA LYS A 131 -10.41 33.31 -2.39
C LYS A 131 -8.88 33.20 -2.48
N GLU A 132 -8.16 33.67 -1.46
CA GLU A 132 -6.69 33.56 -1.42
C GLU A 132 -6.22 32.11 -1.39
N ILE A 133 -6.86 31.25 -0.57
CA ILE A 133 -6.54 29.82 -0.51
C ILE A 133 -6.79 29.15 -1.87
N ILE A 134 -7.91 29.46 -2.50
CA ILE A 134 -8.25 28.93 -3.83
C ILE A 134 -7.25 29.42 -4.89
N LYS A 135 -6.87 30.70 -4.84
CA LYS A 135 -5.87 31.28 -5.75
C LYS A 135 -4.53 30.59 -5.58
N MET A 136 -4.05 30.43 -4.35
CA MET A 136 -2.81 29.70 -4.04
C MET A 136 -2.84 28.26 -4.56
N ALA A 137 -3.97 27.56 -4.40
CA ALA A 137 -4.13 26.20 -4.91
C ALA A 137 -3.98 26.13 -6.43
N PHE A 138 -4.62 27.05 -7.16
CA PHE A 138 -4.55 27.10 -8.62
C PHE A 138 -3.23 27.65 -9.18
N GLU A 139 -2.50 28.48 -8.43
CA GLU A 139 -1.15 28.90 -8.77
C GLU A 139 -0.14 27.74 -8.67
N LYS A 140 -0.30 26.86 -7.67
CA LYS A 140 0.59 25.71 -7.46
C LYS A 140 0.23 24.49 -8.30
N ARG A 141 -1.03 24.34 -8.71
CA ARG A 141 -1.49 23.25 -9.56
C ARG A 141 -2.61 23.70 -10.49
N SER A 142 -2.48 23.45 -11.78
CA SER A 142 -3.52 23.80 -12.75
C SER A 142 -4.82 23.01 -12.51
N LYS A 143 -5.96 23.58 -12.91
CA LYS A 143 -7.28 22.92 -12.83
C LYS A 143 -7.30 21.56 -13.52
N GLY A 144 -6.72 21.47 -14.72
CA GLY A 144 -6.60 20.21 -15.44
C GLY A 144 -5.67 19.21 -14.74
N GLY A 145 -4.60 19.69 -14.11
CA GLY A 145 -3.70 18.86 -13.30
C GLY A 145 -4.41 18.27 -12.07
N LEU A 146 -5.21 19.06 -11.36
CA LEU A 146 -6.00 18.61 -10.22
C LEU A 146 -7.01 17.51 -10.63
N ILE A 147 -7.74 17.71 -11.73
CA ILE A 147 -8.69 16.72 -12.25
C ILE A 147 -7.96 15.43 -12.65
N LYS A 148 -6.81 15.55 -13.33
CA LYS A 148 -5.98 14.40 -13.71
C LYS A 148 -5.47 13.63 -12.49
N ASP A 149 -5.06 14.34 -11.44
CA ASP A 149 -4.58 13.73 -10.20
C ASP A 149 -5.70 12.96 -9.49
N ILE A 150 -6.91 13.55 -9.38
CA ILE A 150 -8.08 12.90 -8.79
C ILE A 150 -8.47 11.65 -9.59
N TYR A 151 -8.58 11.78 -10.92
CA TYR A 151 -8.91 10.65 -11.79
C TYR A 151 -7.84 9.55 -11.74
N GLY A 152 -6.56 9.93 -11.72
CA GLY A 152 -5.44 9.00 -11.59
C GLY A 152 -5.46 8.23 -10.28
N ALA A 153 -5.72 8.92 -9.16
CA ALA A 153 -5.85 8.30 -7.85
C ALA A 153 -7.03 7.33 -7.80
N TRP A 154 -8.19 7.75 -8.32
CA TRP A 154 -9.37 6.89 -8.41
C TRP A 154 -9.11 5.66 -9.28
N ARG A 155 -8.49 5.83 -10.45
CA ARG A 155 -8.15 4.72 -11.35
C ARG A 155 -7.17 3.74 -10.71
N ALA A 156 -6.21 4.20 -9.93
CA ALA A 156 -5.24 3.31 -9.31
C ALA A 156 -5.79 2.61 -8.05
N LEU A 157 -6.95 3.03 -7.53
CA LEU A 157 -7.72 2.31 -6.50
C LEU A 157 -8.69 1.27 -7.08
N LEU A 158 -8.90 1.23 -8.39
CA LEU A 158 -9.69 0.20 -9.10
C LEU A 158 -8.80 -0.97 -9.55
#